data_AF-A0A3P3RFM0-F1
#
_entry.id   AF-A0A3P3RFM0-F1
#
_cell.length_a   1.000
_cell.length_b   1.000
_cell.length_c   1.000
_cell.angle_alpha   90.00
_cell.angle_beta   90.00
_cell.angle_gamma   90.00
#
_symmetry.space_group_name_H-M   'P 1'
#
loop_
_entity.id
_entity.type
_entity.pdbx_description
1 polymer ?
#
loop_
_entity_poly.entity_id
_entity_poly.type
_entity_poly.pdbx_seq_one_letter_code
_entity_poly.pdbx_strand_id
1 'polypeptide(L)'
;MRLHYQRANPDTGGESFLLRFEEVCSDRIACLLVNSGRGVDVDDLLDESRGEYLMGIVVNNAHPECYCTLGKNARDDVPIYVTHQTAQIVATALTGPHARTIEQPETVLEQMVVVDGWHQFVDGVQLHPVPVGHAPGAAGFLFEITDGKRYRTLFIADEYTVRQAGGYPGVSLDLDIEIDAMIVTDAVDQPVQSALTEACSIICERANTGSTVLITADEPTGLHVAGLLGRLDQSRSVTILGRIATLWEEFGYSAPNVTIDPEDRLEALSSGSIAVATPTTPVQGLSGRLFEELSDDPEAMVVRLTHGEATPMSASQCMVQSLPWQNLPTRDTLSTVIDAFNPVQVVVADRNATDDRGVPACDSFVWCIDDDLVYTLFDGARWVAPAEVDPDTEHRIRNRVSDRYEEPLLSEHGPSIPLSQYSEQDLVAEGIDAEAINEQIQDPPTQSETPEQTATPMAPPVVSDTTAESSATDGGTTSIGVSLAALNDQLTTVRSMIDGRTHRASVVDAGDGVYLFRVQDPPAAFEHGQEVSLLVAADKEHGLNQRQKSQRQAETEHTAEGDNPETDSEPSDVSTEAV
;
A
#
# COMPACT_ATOMS: atom_id res chain seq x y z
N MET A 1 -20.92 -19.45 -0.80
CA MET A 1 -19.94 -18.36 -0.98
C MET A 1 -19.25 -18.43 -2.34
N ARG A 2 -19.01 -17.31 -3.03
CA ARG A 2 -18.08 -17.26 -4.19
C ARG A 2 -16.88 -16.34 -3.96
N LEU A 3 -15.76 -16.64 -4.62
CA LEU A 3 -14.55 -15.82 -4.59
C LEU A 3 -14.17 -15.38 -6.00
N HIS A 4 -13.99 -14.08 -6.19
CA HIS A 4 -13.53 -13.50 -7.44
C HIS A 4 -12.22 -12.72 -7.25
N TYR A 5 -11.45 -12.61 -8.33
CA TYR A 5 -10.18 -11.90 -8.42
C TYR A 5 -10.21 -10.92 -9.60
N GLN A 6 -9.60 -9.76 -9.43
CA GLN A 6 -9.43 -8.76 -10.49
C GLN A 6 -8.15 -7.96 -10.21
N ARG A 7 -7.28 -7.75 -11.22
CA ARG A 7 -6.16 -6.81 -11.08
C ARG A 7 -6.70 -5.38 -11.02
N ALA A 8 -6.20 -4.60 -10.07
CA ALA A 8 -6.63 -3.22 -9.85
C ALA A 8 -5.82 -2.21 -10.67
N ASN A 9 -4.60 -2.57 -11.09
CA ASN A 9 -3.67 -1.66 -11.75
C ASN A 9 -2.73 -2.36 -12.77
N PRO A 10 -3.27 -3.07 -13.78
CA PRO A 10 -2.47 -3.95 -14.65
C PRO A 10 -1.33 -3.26 -15.41
N ASP A 11 -1.40 -1.94 -15.62
CA ASP A 11 -0.49 -1.18 -16.48
C ASP A 11 0.55 -0.32 -15.75
N THR A 12 0.55 -0.26 -14.41
CA THR A 12 1.29 0.79 -13.67
C THR A 12 2.36 0.31 -12.70
N GLY A 13 2.58 -1.02 -12.59
CA GLY A 13 3.53 -1.65 -11.67
C GLY A 13 3.14 -1.51 -10.19
N GLY A 14 3.78 -2.29 -9.31
CA GLY A 14 3.43 -2.34 -7.88
C GLY A 14 2.05 -2.93 -7.68
N GLU A 15 1.93 -4.22 -7.98
CA GLU A 15 0.66 -4.87 -8.20
C GLU A 15 -0.32 -4.68 -7.03
N SER A 16 -1.55 -4.39 -7.40
CA SER A 16 -2.70 -4.33 -6.53
C SER A 16 -3.85 -5.11 -7.17
N PHE A 17 -4.66 -5.76 -6.36
CA PHE A 17 -5.81 -6.53 -6.86
C PHE A 17 -6.94 -6.57 -5.85
N LEU A 18 -8.14 -6.82 -6.35
CA LEU A 18 -9.37 -6.84 -5.58
C LEU A 18 -9.91 -8.28 -5.47
N LEU A 19 -10.13 -8.72 -4.24
CA LEU A 19 -10.86 -9.95 -3.94
C LEU A 19 -12.31 -9.64 -3.60
N ARG A 20 -13.25 -10.35 -4.23
CA ARG A 20 -14.69 -10.22 -3.97
C ARG A 20 -15.24 -11.48 -3.35
N PHE A 21 -15.88 -11.34 -2.20
CA PHE A 21 -16.51 -12.42 -1.46
C PHE A 21 -18.04 -12.30 -1.57
N GLU A 22 -18.65 -13.12 -2.42
CA GLU A 22 -20.11 -13.19 -2.56
C GLU A 22 -20.72 -14.17 -1.54
N GLU A 23 -21.97 -13.90 -1.14
CA GLU A 23 -22.76 -14.72 -0.21
C GLU A 23 -22.18 -14.83 1.20
N VAL A 24 -21.18 -14.02 1.53
CA VAL A 24 -20.65 -13.85 2.90
C VAL A 24 -21.48 -12.82 3.67
N CYS A 25 -21.93 -11.78 2.96
CA CYS A 25 -22.94 -10.84 3.44
C CYS A 25 -24.24 -11.08 2.67
N SER A 26 -25.37 -11.13 3.38
CA SER A 26 -26.66 -11.61 2.86
C SER A 26 -27.17 -10.92 1.59
N ASP A 27 -26.73 -9.69 1.33
CA ASP A 27 -27.23 -8.81 0.27
C ASP A 27 -26.12 -7.96 -0.38
N ARG A 28 -24.85 -8.19 -0.05
CA ARG A 28 -23.72 -7.35 -0.49
C ARG A 28 -22.48 -8.17 -0.80
N ILE A 29 -21.62 -7.65 -1.66
CA ILE A 29 -20.36 -8.28 -2.06
C ILE A 29 -19.24 -7.59 -1.30
N ALA A 30 -18.64 -8.29 -0.34
CA ALA A 30 -17.54 -7.76 0.46
C ALA A 30 -16.27 -7.77 -0.40
N CYS A 31 -15.66 -6.60 -0.59
CA CYS A 31 -14.43 -6.47 -1.36
C CYS A 31 -13.23 -6.20 -0.44
N LEU A 32 -12.11 -6.87 -0.71
CA LEU A 32 -10.83 -6.64 -0.08
C LEU A 32 -9.82 -6.20 -1.14
N LEU A 33 -9.21 -5.03 -0.94
CA LEU A 33 -8.12 -4.56 -1.78
C LEU A 33 -6.79 -5.04 -1.18
N VAL A 34 -5.94 -5.67 -1.99
CA VAL A 34 -4.56 -6.02 -1.62
C VAL A 34 -3.63 -5.04 -2.30
N ASN A 35 -2.85 -4.33 -1.48
CA ASN A 35 -2.06 -3.15 -1.80
C ASN A 35 -2.90 -2.01 -2.41
N SER A 36 -2.43 -0.77 -2.27
CA SER A 36 -3.00 0.40 -2.93
C SER A 36 -1.90 1.13 -3.67
N GLY A 37 -1.47 0.50 -4.76
CA GLY A 37 -0.40 0.97 -5.60
C GLY A 37 -0.80 2.03 -6.60
N ARG A 38 0.13 2.37 -7.49
CA ARG A 38 -0.09 3.40 -8.50
C ARG A 38 -1.26 2.99 -9.39
N GLY A 39 -2.08 3.95 -9.82
CA GLY A 39 -3.18 3.71 -10.76
C GLY A 39 -4.45 3.12 -10.14
N VAL A 40 -4.43 2.69 -8.88
CA VAL A 40 -5.61 2.14 -8.20
C VAL A 40 -6.62 3.24 -7.91
N ASP A 41 -7.87 3.02 -8.34
CA ASP A 41 -9.03 3.83 -8.02
C ASP A 41 -10.22 2.92 -7.64
N VAL A 42 -10.58 2.88 -6.36
CA VAL A 42 -11.68 2.03 -5.89
C VAL A 42 -13.04 2.45 -6.44
N ASP A 43 -13.21 3.73 -6.82
CA ASP A 43 -14.45 4.24 -7.41
C ASP A 43 -14.70 3.62 -8.80
N ASP A 44 -13.62 3.37 -9.55
CA ASP A 44 -13.68 2.74 -10.87
C ASP A 44 -13.77 1.21 -10.79
N LEU A 45 -13.27 0.62 -9.69
CA LEU A 45 -13.20 -0.84 -9.51
C LEU A 45 -14.47 -1.45 -8.90
N LEU A 46 -15.19 -0.70 -8.05
CA LEU A 46 -16.35 -1.22 -7.32
C LEU A 46 -17.64 -0.92 -8.08
N ASP A 47 -18.43 -1.96 -8.33
CA ASP A 47 -19.78 -1.80 -8.88
C ASP A 47 -20.83 -1.64 -7.76
N GLU A 48 -21.07 -0.38 -7.36
CA GLU A 48 -22.10 -0.03 -6.37
C GLU A 48 -23.49 -0.57 -6.76
N SER A 49 -23.81 -0.64 -8.05
CA SER A 49 -25.11 -1.12 -8.55
C SER A 49 -25.29 -2.63 -8.34
N ARG A 50 -24.18 -3.36 -8.17
CA ARG A 50 -24.15 -4.78 -7.77
C ARG A 50 -23.98 -4.96 -6.26
N GLY A 51 -23.93 -3.86 -5.51
CA GLY A 51 -23.72 -3.84 -4.09
C GLY A 51 -22.32 -4.27 -3.66
N GLU A 52 -21.32 -4.01 -4.50
CA GLU A 52 -19.91 -4.14 -4.14
C GLU A 52 -19.50 -3.00 -3.21
N TYR A 53 -18.73 -3.31 -2.16
CA TYR A 53 -18.28 -2.32 -1.20
C TYR A 53 -16.95 -2.73 -0.56
N LEU A 54 -16.08 -1.75 -0.34
CA LEU A 54 -14.75 -1.99 0.23
C LEU A 54 -14.85 -2.23 1.74
N MET A 55 -14.45 -3.43 2.16
CA MET A 55 -14.46 -3.86 3.55
C MET A 55 -13.12 -3.68 4.25
N GLY A 56 -12.02 -3.70 3.50
CA GLY A 56 -10.67 -3.60 4.04
C GLY A 56 -9.63 -3.42 2.95
N ILE A 57 -8.47 -2.93 3.35
CA ILE A 57 -7.26 -2.92 2.54
C ILE A 57 -6.21 -3.73 3.30
N VAL A 58 -5.50 -4.63 2.63
CA VAL A 58 -4.31 -5.30 3.15
C VAL A 58 -3.09 -4.70 2.47
N VAL A 59 -2.04 -4.38 3.23
CA VAL A 59 -0.76 -3.93 2.64
C VAL A 59 0.33 -4.92 3.04
N ASN A 60 0.90 -5.59 2.04
CA ASN A 60 1.79 -6.74 2.24
C ASN A 60 3.19 -6.32 2.70
N ASN A 61 3.68 -5.18 2.22
CA ASN A 61 4.97 -4.65 2.59
C ASN A 61 4.99 -3.12 2.51
N ALA A 62 6.09 -2.52 2.99
CA ALA A 62 6.23 -1.08 3.11
C ALA A 62 6.98 -0.42 1.94
N HIS A 63 7.05 -1.06 0.77
CA HIS A 63 7.53 -0.39 -0.43
C HIS A 63 6.51 0.66 -0.89
N PRO A 64 6.94 1.86 -1.33
CA PRO A 64 6.04 2.95 -1.70
C PRO A 64 4.99 2.60 -2.75
N GLU A 65 5.35 1.75 -3.69
CA GLU A 65 4.49 1.24 -4.75
C GLU A 65 3.31 0.42 -4.22
N CYS A 66 3.36 -0.08 -2.98
CA CYS A 66 2.26 -0.84 -2.37
C CYS A 66 1.23 0.05 -1.66
N TYR A 67 1.54 1.33 -1.41
CA TYR A 67 0.65 2.19 -0.60
C TYR A 67 0.48 3.63 -1.11
N CYS A 68 1.10 3.99 -2.23
CA CYS A 68 1.12 5.37 -2.70
C CYS A 68 -0.26 5.99 -3.00
N THR A 69 -1.31 5.19 -3.19
CA THR A 69 -2.68 5.67 -3.40
C THR A 69 -3.63 5.41 -2.22
N LEU A 70 -3.13 4.92 -1.07
CA LEU A 70 -3.97 4.66 0.11
C LEU A 70 -4.82 5.87 0.50
N GLY A 71 -4.23 7.06 0.47
CA GLY A 71 -4.90 8.31 0.78
C GLY A 71 -6.19 8.59 0.00
N LYS A 72 -6.24 8.08 -1.24
CA LYS A 72 -7.40 8.21 -2.13
C LYS A 72 -8.38 7.07 -1.91
N ASN A 73 -7.90 5.85 -1.65
CA ASN A 73 -8.71 4.63 -1.67
C ASN A 73 -9.21 4.21 -0.28
N ALA A 74 -8.56 4.67 0.80
CA ALA A 74 -8.93 4.35 2.17
C ALA A 74 -10.03 5.30 2.71
N ARG A 75 -11.21 5.23 2.11
CA ARG A 75 -12.37 6.07 2.46
C ARG A 75 -13.30 5.38 3.45
N ASP A 76 -14.21 6.16 4.03
CA ASP A 76 -15.29 5.72 4.92
C ASP A 76 -14.85 4.88 6.13
N ASP A 77 -13.68 5.20 6.70
CA ASP A 77 -13.06 4.49 7.83
C ASP A 77 -12.75 3.02 7.53
N VAL A 78 -12.37 2.69 6.29
CA VAL A 78 -11.98 1.33 5.94
C VAL A 78 -10.69 0.93 6.66
N PRO A 79 -10.64 -0.23 7.35
CA PRO A 79 -9.42 -0.66 8.02
C PRO A 79 -8.33 -1.02 7.02
N ILE A 80 -7.10 -0.63 7.34
CA ILE A 80 -5.89 -0.96 6.57
C ILE A 80 -5.08 -1.96 7.40
N TYR A 81 -5.18 -3.23 7.06
CA TYR A 81 -4.51 -4.33 7.77
C TYR A 81 -3.03 -4.42 7.37
N VAL A 82 -2.16 -4.35 8.39
CA VAL A 82 -0.71 -4.30 8.24
C VAL A 82 -0.01 -5.08 9.35
N THR A 83 1.22 -5.52 9.10
CA THR A 83 2.11 -5.96 10.18
C THR A 83 2.59 -4.78 11.01
N HIS A 84 3.12 -5.05 12.21
CA HIS A 84 3.67 -4.00 13.08
C HIS A 84 4.78 -3.20 12.38
N GLN A 85 5.71 -3.90 11.75
CA GLN A 85 6.82 -3.31 11.02
C GLN A 85 6.37 -2.49 9.81
N THR A 86 5.42 -3.01 9.02
CA THR A 86 4.86 -2.28 7.89
C THR A 86 4.17 -1.00 8.37
N ALA A 87 3.40 -1.07 9.46
CA ALA A 87 2.77 0.11 10.06
C ALA A 87 3.79 1.16 10.50
N GLN A 88 4.90 0.75 11.14
CA GLN A 88 5.96 1.67 11.59
C GLN A 88 6.70 2.33 10.43
N ILE A 89 7.04 1.57 9.39
CA ILE A 89 7.72 2.10 8.20
C ILE A 89 6.80 3.09 7.47
N VAL A 90 5.54 2.72 7.24
CA VAL A 90 4.55 3.61 6.61
C VAL A 90 4.32 4.85 7.47
N ALA A 91 4.15 4.71 8.79
CA ALA A 91 4.00 5.84 9.69
C ALA A 91 5.19 6.80 9.63
N THR A 92 6.41 6.28 9.63
CA THR A 92 7.63 7.08 9.51
C THR A 92 7.74 7.74 8.14
N ALA A 93 7.32 7.06 7.07
CA ALA A 93 7.32 7.63 5.72
C ALA A 93 6.30 8.77 5.57
N LEU A 94 5.17 8.72 6.29
CA LEU A 94 4.09 9.70 6.21
C LEU A 94 4.21 10.85 7.22
N THR A 95 5.10 10.74 8.19
CA THR A 95 5.27 11.74 9.25
C THR A 95 6.66 12.41 9.20
N GLY A 96 6.77 13.56 9.85
CA GLY A 96 8.05 14.24 10.05
C GLY A 96 8.57 15.06 8.85
N PRO A 97 9.78 15.62 8.99
CA PRO A 97 10.40 16.40 7.93
C PRO A 97 10.70 15.49 6.73
N HIS A 98 10.36 15.96 5.53
CA HIS A 98 10.46 15.18 4.27
C HIS A 98 9.46 14.03 4.13
N ALA A 99 8.35 14.04 4.88
CA ALA A 99 7.24 13.11 4.71
C ALA A 99 6.85 12.94 3.23
N ARG A 100 6.55 11.70 2.85
CA ARG A 100 6.07 11.38 1.52
C ARG A 100 4.73 12.06 1.28
N THR A 101 4.57 12.63 0.09
CA THR A 101 3.30 13.24 -0.31
C THR A 101 2.35 12.16 -0.79
N ILE A 102 1.37 11.82 0.04
CA ILE A 102 0.16 11.11 -0.36
C ILE A 102 -1.07 11.96 0.01
N GLU A 103 -2.23 11.63 -0.55
CA GLU A 103 -3.49 12.24 -0.12
C GLU A 103 -3.83 11.80 1.32
N GLN A 104 -4.47 12.68 2.09
CA GLN A 104 -5.02 12.37 3.43
C GLN A 104 -4.12 11.46 4.34
N PRO A 105 -2.84 11.80 4.57
CA PRO A 105 -1.92 10.93 5.30
C PRO A 105 -2.40 10.64 6.73
N GLU A 106 -3.00 11.61 7.42
CA GLU A 106 -3.53 11.42 8.77
C GLU A 106 -4.67 10.39 8.80
N THR A 107 -5.56 10.39 7.81
CA THR A 107 -6.63 9.39 7.67
C THR A 107 -6.04 7.99 7.52
N VAL A 108 -5.02 7.84 6.67
CA VAL A 108 -4.30 6.57 6.49
C VAL A 108 -3.73 6.09 7.82
N LEU A 109 -3.06 6.97 8.59
CA LEU A 109 -2.49 6.62 9.88
C LEU A 109 -3.55 6.19 10.90
N GLU A 110 -4.69 6.86 10.94
CA GLU A 110 -5.80 6.54 11.84
C GLU A 110 -6.49 5.21 11.49
N GLN A 111 -6.46 4.80 10.23
CA GLN A 111 -7.11 3.58 9.74
C GLN A 111 -6.22 2.33 9.75
N MET A 112 -4.91 2.47 9.99
CA MET A 112 -4.00 1.31 10.08
C MET A 112 -4.34 0.44 11.30
N VAL A 113 -4.63 -0.82 11.03
CA VAL A 113 -4.89 -1.87 12.03
C VAL A 113 -3.74 -2.86 11.98
N VAL A 114 -2.93 -2.88 13.05
CA VAL A 114 -1.85 -3.86 13.19
C VAL A 114 -2.45 -5.24 13.45
N VAL A 115 -2.04 -6.21 12.66
CA VAL A 115 -2.45 -7.62 12.78
C VAL A 115 -1.21 -8.48 13.04
N ASP A 116 -1.26 -9.28 14.10
CA ASP A 116 -0.20 -10.18 14.56
C ASP A 116 -0.66 -11.64 14.73
N GLY A 117 -1.90 -11.94 14.36
CA GLY A 117 -2.53 -13.25 14.43
C GLY A 117 -3.82 -13.30 13.63
N TRP A 118 -4.69 -14.27 13.92
CA TRP A 118 -6.00 -14.38 13.26
C TRP A 118 -6.87 -13.16 13.56
N HIS A 119 -7.35 -12.52 12.50
CA HIS A 119 -8.22 -11.35 12.54
C HIS A 119 -9.48 -11.60 11.71
N GLN A 120 -10.65 -11.33 12.28
CA GLN A 120 -11.90 -11.45 11.56
C GLN A 120 -12.05 -10.27 10.59
N PHE A 121 -12.10 -10.57 9.29
CA PHE A 121 -12.33 -9.57 8.25
C PHE A 121 -13.84 -9.30 8.05
N VAL A 122 -14.59 -10.38 7.83
CA VAL A 122 -16.07 -10.41 7.75
C VAL A 122 -16.53 -11.77 8.26
N ASP A 123 -17.78 -11.94 8.70
CA ASP A 123 -18.27 -13.24 9.19
C ASP A 123 -17.91 -14.38 8.23
N GLY A 124 -17.35 -15.47 8.75
CA GLY A 124 -16.87 -16.58 7.93
C GLY A 124 -15.56 -16.35 7.16
N VAL A 125 -14.92 -15.18 7.21
CA VAL A 125 -13.60 -14.93 6.61
C VAL A 125 -12.65 -14.28 7.63
N GLN A 126 -11.55 -14.97 7.92
CA GLN A 126 -10.48 -14.48 8.78
C GLN A 126 -9.17 -14.40 7.98
N LEU A 127 -8.28 -13.50 8.40
CA LEU A 127 -6.93 -13.35 7.83
C LEU A 127 -5.87 -13.48 8.92
N HIS A 128 -4.71 -14.00 8.55
CA HIS A 128 -3.54 -14.14 9.41
C HIS A 128 -2.29 -13.76 8.61
N PRO A 129 -1.45 -12.82 9.08
CA PRO A 129 -0.21 -12.49 8.38
C PRO A 129 0.79 -13.65 8.50
N VAL A 130 1.60 -13.90 7.47
CA VAL A 130 2.67 -14.90 7.44
C VAL A 130 3.93 -14.22 6.90
N PRO A 131 5.10 -14.34 7.56
CA PRO A 131 6.33 -13.74 7.02
C PRO A 131 6.65 -14.25 5.62
N VAL A 132 7.10 -13.35 4.74
CA VAL A 132 7.41 -13.69 3.34
C VAL A 132 8.84 -13.33 2.90
N GLY A 133 9.67 -12.72 3.74
CA GLY A 133 11.09 -12.51 3.44
C GLY A 133 11.39 -11.72 2.16
N HIS A 134 10.51 -10.81 1.76
CA HIS A 134 10.72 -9.88 0.65
C HIS A 134 11.39 -8.58 1.12
N ALA A 135 10.92 -8.03 2.24
CA ALA A 135 11.45 -6.82 2.85
C ALA A 135 11.33 -6.91 4.37
N PRO A 136 12.04 -6.06 5.14
CA PRO A 136 11.86 -6.00 6.58
C PRO A 136 10.39 -5.82 6.96
N GLY A 137 9.82 -6.81 7.66
CA GLY A 137 8.42 -6.78 8.09
C GLY A 137 7.36 -7.15 7.03
N ALA A 138 7.78 -7.54 5.83
CA ALA A 138 6.86 -7.99 4.79
C ALA A 138 6.11 -9.26 5.22
N ALA A 139 4.81 -9.30 4.95
CA ALA A 139 3.97 -10.47 5.19
C ALA A 139 3.04 -10.73 4.01
N GLY A 140 2.86 -12.00 3.72
CA GLY A 140 1.69 -12.50 3.00
C GLY A 140 0.54 -12.70 3.97
N PHE A 141 -0.66 -12.95 3.45
CA PHE A 141 -1.86 -13.12 4.27
C PHE A 141 -2.55 -14.43 3.95
N LEU A 142 -2.66 -15.29 4.96
CA LEU A 142 -3.42 -16.52 4.93
C LEU A 142 -4.87 -16.22 5.32
N PHE A 143 -5.80 -16.57 4.45
CA PHE A 143 -7.22 -16.46 4.68
C PHE A 143 -7.79 -17.83 5.02
N GLU A 144 -8.54 -17.88 6.12
CA GLU A 144 -9.45 -18.98 6.40
C GLU A 144 -10.86 -18.55 6.04
N ILE A 145 -11.51 -19.36 5.23
CA ILE A 145 -12.84 -19.09 4.74
C ILE A 145 -13.78 -20.24 5.11
N THR A 146 -14.79 -19.94 5.90
CA THR A 146 -15.75 -20.89 6.46
C THR A 146 -17.12 -20.71 5.82
N ASP A 147 -17.63 -21.79 5.19
CA ASP A 147 -18.99 -21.90 4.68
C ASP A 147 -19.68 -23.09 5.36
N GLY A 148 -20.41 -22.80 6.45
CA GLY A 148 -21.07 -23.79 7.29
C GLY A 148 -20.09 -24.71 8.03
N LYS A 149 -19.85 -25.90 7.49
CA LYS A 149 -18.89 -26.89 8.05
C LYS A 149 -17.65 -27.08 7.18
N ARG A 150 -17.56 -26.35 6.07
CA ARG A 150 -16.46 -26.46 5.13
C ARG A 150 -15.51 -25.30 5.34
N TYR A 151 -14.22 -25.63 5.37
CA TYR A 151 -13.13 -24.67 5.46
C TYR A 151 -12.39 -24.65 4.13
N ARG A 152 -11.93 -23.47 3.74
CA ARG A 152 -11.09 -23.24 2.57
C ARG A 152 -9.99 -22.28 2.95
N THR A 153 -8.83 -22.44 2.34
CA THR A 153 -7.66 -21.62 2.64
C THR A 153 -7.12 -20.93 1.38
N LEU A 154 -6.85 -19.64 1.47
CA LEU A 154 -6.21 -18.86 0.42
C LEU A 154 -4.97 -18.20 1.00
N PHE A 155 -3.79 -18.45 0.43
CA PHE A 155 -2.57 -17.77 0.84
C PHE A 155 -2.15 -16.74 -0.22
N ILE A 156 -2.19 -15.47 0.17
CA ILE A 156 -1.67 -14.36 -0.62
C ILE A 156 -0.22 -14.16 -0.21
N ALA A 157 0.71 -14.75 -0.97
CA ALA A 157 2.14 -14.56 -0.73
C ALA A 157 2.65 -13.28 -1.41
N ASP A 158 2.07 -12.92 -2.56
CA ASP A 158 2.42 -11.73 -3.35
C ASP A 158 3.93 -11.67 -3.65
N GLU A 159 4.66 -10.65 -3.18
CA GLU A 159 6.12 -10.57 -3.25
C GLU A 159 6.75 -11.36 -2.07
N TYR A 160 7.46 -12.44 -2.38
CA TYR A 160 7.99 -13.34 -1.35
C TYR A 160 9.32 -14.00 -1.72
N THR A 161 9.98 -14.55 -0.69
CA THR A 161 11.10 -15.45 -0.80
C THR A 161 11.04 -16.49 0.34
N VAL A 162 11.87 -17.54 0.25
CA VAL A 162 12.08 -18.50 1.35
C VAL A 162 13.28 -18.12 2.23
N ARG A 163 14.00 -17.04 1.87
CA ARG A 163 15.18 -16.54 2.59
C ARG A 163 14.80 -15.41 3.53
N GLN A 164 15.73 -15.00 4.36
CA GLN A 164 15.52 -13.82 5.20
C GLN A 164 15.59 -12.53 4.37
N ALA A 165 14.96 -11.48 4.89
CA ALA A 165 15.11 -10.11 4.43
C ALA A 165 15.20 -9.16 5.63
N GLY A 166 16.35 -8.54 5.84
CA GLY A 166 16.52 -7.63 6.97
C GLY A 166 16.43 -8.32 8.34
N GLY A 167 16.81 -9.60 8.42
CA GLY A 167 16.70 -10.40 9.65
C GLY A 167 15.29 -10.90 9.96
N TYR A 168 14.33 -10.65 9.07
CA TYR A 168 12.98 -11.21 9.14
C TYR A 168 12.88 -12.50 8.32
N PRO A 169 12.12 -13.51 8.78
CA PRO A 169 12.02 -14.80 8.11
C PRO A 169 11.31 -14.72 6.75
N GLY A 170 11.70 -15.63 5.86
CA GLY A 170 10.97 -15.94 4.64
C GLY A 170 9.76 -16.82 4.88
N VAL A 171 9.10 -17.20 3.78
CA VAL A 171 8.00 -18.16 3.79
C VAL A 171 8.49 -19.49 4.36
N SER A 172 7.90 -19.94 5.46
CA SER A 172 8.06 -21.31 5.92
C SER A 172 7.31 -22.25 5.00
N LEU A 173 7.99 -23.29 4.52
CA LEU A 173 7.39 -24.35 3.71
C LEU A 173 6.60 -25.37 4.53
N ASP A 174 6.53 -25.17 5.85
CA ASP A 174 5.85 -26.03 6.81
C ASP A 174 4.98 -25.15 7.71
N LEU A 175 3.81 -24.74 7.19
CA LEU A 175 2.85 -23.89 7.90
C LEU A 175 1.87 -24.68 8.78
N ASP A 176 1.97 -26.02 8.82
CA ASP A 176 1.02 -26.93 9.47
C ASP A 176 -0.46 -26.71 9.04
N ILE A 177 -0.68 -26.06 7.89
CA ILE A 177 -2.01 -25.74 7.33
C ILE A 177 -2.02 -26.13 5.85
N GLU A 178 -3.07 -26.85 5.42
CA GLU A 178 -3.29 -27.11 4.00
C GLU A 178 -3.72 -25.84 3.28
N ILE A 179 -3.10 -25.53 2.14
CA ILE A 179 -3.42 -24.36 1.32
C ILE A 179 -4.19 -24.82 0.09
N ASP A 180 -5.44 -24.39 -0.06
CA ASP A 180 -6.24 -24.71 -1.24
C ASP A 180 -5.87 -23.87 -2.45
N ALA A 181 -5.66 -22.56 -2.24
CA ALA A 181 -5.31 -21.63 -3.30
C ALA A 181 -4.18 -20.69 -2.89
N MET A 182 -3.37 -20.27 -3.86
CA MET A 182 -2.28 -19.30 -3.65
C MET A 182 -2.37 -18.15 -4.66
N ILE A 183 -2.02 -16.95 -4.23
CA ILE A 183 -1.72 -15.80 -5.10
C ILE A 183 -0.25 -15.44 -4.88
N VAL A 184 0.53 -15.48 -5.95
CA VAL A 184 2.00 -15.36 -5.95
C VAL A 184 2.44 -14.41 -7.04
N THR A 185 3.47 -13.60 -6.81
CA THR A 185 4.13 -12.84 -7.87
C THR A 185 4.86 -13.77 -8.85
N ASP A 186 5.08 -13.31 -10.09
CA ASP A 186 5.82 -14.07 -11.10
C ASP A 186 7.32 -14.20 -10.74
N ALA A 187 7.96 -15.21 -11.32
CA ALA A 187 9.36 -15.47 -11.09
C ALA A 187 10.27 -14.51 -11.88
N VAL A 188 11.38 -14.10 -11.26
CA VAL A 188 12.47 -13.38 -11.94
C VAL A 188 13.54 -14.33 -12.47
N ASP A 189 14.16 -13.95 -13.60
CA ASP A 189 15.19 -14.74 -14.28
C ASP A 189 16.54 -14.76 -13.56
N GLN A 190 16.92 -13.64 -12.92
CA GLN A 190 18.20 -13.54 -12.23
C GLN A 190 18.07 -14.05 -10.80
N PRO A 191 18.97 -14.94 -10.34
CA PRO A 191 19.03 -15.30 -8.93
C PRO A 191 19.29 -14.05 -8.10
N VAL A 192 18.40 -13.77 -7.16
CA VAL A 192 18.53 -12.60 -6.27
C VAL A 192 19.85 -12.59 -5.50
N GLN A 193 20.36 -13.77 -5.13
CA GLN A 193 21.67 -13.89 -4.49
C GLN A 193 22.77 -13.23 -5.34
N SER A 194 22.70 -13.40 -6.67
CA SER A 194 23.64 -12.75 -7.59
C SER A 194 23.44 -11.24 -7.63
N ALA A 195 22.20 -10.74 -7.69
CA ALA A 195 21.93 -9.30 -7.75
C ALA A 195 22.32 -8.57 -6.45
N LEU A 196 21.96 -9.10 -5.28
CA LEU A 196 22.31 -8.52 -3.98
C LEU A 196 23.82 -8.56 -3.74
N THR A 197 24.47 -9.69 -4.05
CA THR A 197 25.92 -9.86 -3.93
C THR A 197 26.66 -8.91 -4.87
N GLU A 198 26.23 -8.81 -6.14
CA GLU A 198 26.80 -7.89 -7.12
C GLU A 198 26.68 -6.44 -6.67
N ALA A 199 25.51 -6.02 -6.20
CA ALA A 199 25.29 -4.65 -5.72
C ALA A 199 26.17 -4.33 -4.50
N CYS A 200 26.21 -5.23 -3.51
CA CYS A 200 27.08 -5.07 -2.34
C CYS A 200 28.57 -5.06 -2.73
N SER A 201 28.97 -5.87 -3.71
CA SER A 201 30.34 -5.93 -4.22
C SER A 201 30.76 -4.59 -4.84
N ILE A 202 29.95 -4.05 -5.75
CA ILE A 202 30.21 -2.76 -6.41
C ILE A 202 30.35 -1.64 -5.38
N ILE A 203 29.42 -1.57 -4.42
CA ILE A 203 29.44 -0.58 -3.34
C ILE A 203 30.74 -0.70 -2.52
N CYS A 204 31.09 -1.92 -2.10
CA CYS A 204 32.27 -2.17 -1.27
C CYS A 204 33.58 -1.88 -2.01
N GLU A 205 33.69 -2.28 -3.28
CA GLU A 205 34.85 -2.01 -4.13
C GLU A 205 35.10 -0.50 -4.25
N ARG A 206 34.04 0.28 -4.43
CA ARG A 206 34.12 1.74 -4.59
C ARG A 206 34.51 2.44 -3.30
N ALA A 207 33.94 2.04 -2.18
CA ALA A 207 34.37 2.54 -0.88
C ALA A 207 35.85 2.19 -0.60
N ASN A 208 36.32 0.98 -0.95
CA ASN A 208 37.73 0.59 -0.75
C ASN A 208 38.74 1.40 -1.55
N THR A 209 38.35 1.83 -2.74
CA THR A 209 39.20 2.67 -3.58
C THR A 209 39.24 4.12 -3.09
N GLY A 210 38.54 4.45 -2.00
CA GLY A 210 38.52 5.77 -1.37
C GLY A 210 37.38 6.66 -1.87
N SER A 211 36.49 6.14 -2.72
CA SER A 211 35.33 6.90 -3.20
C SER A 211 34.40 7.25 -2.04
N THR A 212 33.80 8.44 -2.08
CA THR A 212 32.64 8.75 -1.23
C THR A 212 31.42 8.12 -1.88
N VAL A 213 30.72 7.22 -1.17
CA VAL A 213 29.58 6.47 -1.73
C VAL A 213 28.28 6.90 -1.04
N LEU A 214 27.33 7.40 -1.82
CA LEU A 214 25.96 7.66 -1.38
C LEU A 214 25.02 6.60 -1.95
N ILE A 215 24.38 5.83 -1.07
CA ILE A 215 23.31 4.90 -1.41
C ILE A 215 21.97 5.61 -1.21
N THR A 216 21.13 5.54 -2.23
CA THR A 216 19.77 6.08 -2.21
C THR A 216 18.77 4.95 -2.41
N ALA A 217 17.85 4.81 -1.46
CA ALA A 217 16.89 3.72 -1.39
C ALA A 217 15.58 4.19 -0.74
N ASP A 218 14.55 3.36 -0.80
CA ASP A 218 13.39 3.53 0.07
C ASP A 218 13.70 3.01 1.48
N GLU A 219 12.75 3.20 2.39
CA GLU A 219 12.91 2.86 3.80
C GLU A 219 13.24 1.37 4.04
N PRO A 220 12.44 0.39 3.56
CA PRO A 220 12.74 -1.03 3.77
C PRO A 220 14.06 -1.47 3.14
N THR A 221 14.37 -1.02 1.91
CA THR A 221 15.64 -1.38 1.25
C THR A 221 16.84 -0.73 1.93
N GLY A 222 16.68 0.51 2.39
CA GLY A 222 17.71 1.23 3.15
C GLY A 222 18.10 0.51 4.44
N LEU A 223 17.11 0.04 5.21
CA LEU A 223 17.35 -0.78 6.41
C LEU A 223 18.09 -2.07 6.07
N HIS A 224 17.61 -2.77 5.04
CA HIS A 224 18.17 -4.05 4.61
C HIS A 224 19.64 -3.90 4.18
N VAL A 225 19.94 -3.00 3.23
CA VAL A 225 21.29 -2.84 2.68
C VAL A 225 22.27 -2.31 3.73
N ALA A 226 21.85 -1.37 4.59
CA ALA A 226 22.73 -0.79 5.60
C ALA A 226 23.26 -1.86 6.55
N GLY A 227 22.40 -2.80 6.96
CA GLY A 227 22.80 -3.84 7.89
C GLY A 227 23.52 -5.03 7.26
N LEU A 228 23.32 -5.30 5.96
CA LEU A 228 24.20 -6.18 5.19
C LEU A 228 25.61 -5.59 5.08
N LEU A 229 25.72 -4.34 4.61
CA LEU A 229 27.01 -3.64 4.47
C LEU A 229 27.71 -3.46 5.81
N GLY A 230 26.97 -3.20 6.88
CA GLY A 230 27.49 -3.11 8.24
C GLY A 230 28.16 -4.39 8.76
N ARG A 231 27.90 -5.52 8.11
CA ARG A 231 28.48 -6.84 8.42
C ARG A 231 29.52 -7.27 7.38
N LEU A 232 29.45 -6.72 6.18
CA LEU A 232 30.42 -6.92 5.10
C LEU A 232 31.67 -6.04 5.33
N ASP A 233 32.67 -6.60 5.99
CA ASP A 233 34.00 -6.00 6.27
C ASP A 233 34.01 -4.82 7.27
N GLN A 234 34.79 -4.98 8.35
CA GLN A 234 34.89 -4.02 9.45
C GLN A 234 35.78 -2.80 9.22
N SER A 235 36.40 -2.71 8.05
CA SER A 235 37.27 -1.59 7.72
C SER A 235 36.54 -0.33 7.22
N ARG A 236 35.26 -0.45 6.83
CA ARG A 236 34.46 0.64 6.25
C ARG A 236 33.41 1.15 7.24
N SER A 237 33.15 2.44 7.21
CA SER A 237 32.03 3.02 7.97
C SER A 237 30.79 3.12 7.09
N VAL A 238 29.65 2.70 7.65
CA VAL A 238 28.32 2.90 7.07
C VAL A 238 27.59 3.91 7.95
N THR A 239 27.18 5.03 7.39
CA THR A 239 26.39 6.04 8.10
C THR A 239 24.97 6.02 7.54
N ILE A 240 23.99 5.78 8.40
CA ILE A 240 22.56 5.86 8.04
C ILE A 240 21.98 7.20 8.46
N LEU A 241 21.09 7.73 7.61
CA LEU A 241 20.57 9.08 7.71
C LEU A 241 19.04 9.10 7.60
N GLY A 242 18.43 10.16 8.12
CA GLY A 242 17.02 10.52 7.97
C GLY A 242 16.05 9.46 8.51
N ARG A 243 15.04 9.12 7.71
CA ARG A 243 14.02 8.14 8.14
C ARG A 243 14.59 6.73 8.35
N ILE A 244 15.63 6.35 7.61
CA ILE A 244 16.28 5.04 7.78
C ILE A 244 16.95 4.99 9.16
N ALA A 245 17.61 6.08 9.57
CA ALA A 245 18.17 6.22 10.92
C ALA A 245 17.10 6.08 12.02
N THR A 246 15.95 6.75 11.85
CA THR A 246 14.82 6.65 12.81
C THR A 246 14.32 5.20 12.93
N LEU A 247 14.05 4.56 11.79
CA LEU A 247 13.56 3.18 11.77
C LEU A 247 14.59 2.18 12.31
N TRP A 248 15.88 2.41 12.06
CA TRP A 248 16.95 1.57 12.57
C TRP A 248 16.97 1.55 14.11
N GLU A 249 16.80 2.71 14.74
CA GLU A 249 16.68 2.81 16.20
C GLU A 249 15.39 2.16 16.71
N GLU A 250 14.26 2.44 16.06
CA GLU A 250 12.95 1.90 16.46
C GLU A 250 12.88 0.38 16.37
N PHE A 251 13.48 -0.21 15.33
CA PHE A 251 13.54 -1.66 15.15
C PHE A 251 14.63 -2.31 16.03
N GLY A 252 15.45 -1.51 16.71
CA GLY A 252 16.54 -1.99 17.54
C GLY A 252 17.65 -2.67 16.74
N TYR A 253 17.84 -2.28 15.48
CA TYR A 253 18.90 -2.81 14.65
C TYR A 253 20.27 -2.40 15.19
N SER A 254 21.24 -3.28 15.01
CA SER A 254 22.63 -3.03 15.37
C SER A 254 23.52 -3.77 14.40
N ALA A 255 24.62 -3.15 13.97
CA ALA A 255 25.65 -3.78 13.14
C ALA A 255 27.01 -3.15 13.45
N PRO A 256 28.13 -3.90 13.38
CA PRO A 256 29.44 -3.45 13.86
C PRO A 256 29.92 -2.10 13.32
N ASN A 257 29.67 -1.79 12.04
CA ASN A 257 30.18 -0.56 11.41
C ASN A 257 29.09 0.40 10.97
N VAL A 258 27.86 0.20 11.45
CA VAL A 258 26.76 1.14 11.17
C VAL A 258 26.72 2.19 12.27
N THR A 259 26.69 3.44 11.85
CA THR A 259 26.53 4.60 12.71
C THR A 259 25.35 5.44 12.25
N ILE A 260 24.72 6.11 13.20
CA ILE A 260 23.56 6.95 12.96
C ILE A 260 24.01 8.40 13.08
N ASP A 261 23.72 9.22 12.09
CA ASP A 261 23.86 10.67 12.25
C ASP A 261 22.48 11.31 12.45
N PRO A 262 22.12 11.70 13.69
CA PRO A 262 20.80 12.23 14.00
C PRO A 262 20.56 13.64 13.43
N GLU A 263 21.60 14.32 12.95
CA GLU A 263 21.50 15.67 12.38
C GLU A 263 21.59 15.67 10.84
N ASP A 264 21.66 14.50 10.22
CA ASP A 264 21.78 14.33 8.76
C ASP A 264 22.90 15.17 8.15
N ARG A 265 24.04 15.29 8.83
CA ARG A 265 25.07 16.25 8.46
C ARG A 265 25.85 15.78 7.23
N LEU A 266 26.38 16.73 6.47
CA LEU A 266 27.14 16.43 5.26
C LEU A 266 28.47 15.74 5.56
N GLU A 267 28.99 15.84 6.79
CA GLU A 267 30.17 15.12 7.25
C GLU A 267 30.05 13.59 7.17
N ALA A 268 28.82 13.06 7.05
CA ALA A 268 28.56 11.67 6.72
C ALA A 268 29.11 11.27 5.33
N LEU A 269 29.31 12.25 4.43
CA LEU A 269 29.92 12.08 3.11
C LEU A 269 31.44 12.23 3.24
N SER A 270 32.12 11.14 3.59
CA SER A 270 33.59 11.13 3.71
C SER A 270 34.23 10.11 2.78
N SER A 271 35.48 10.37 2.38
CA SER A 271 36.25 9.48 1.50
C SER A 271 36.37 8.08 2.12
N GLY A 272 36.00 7.06 1.35
CA GLY A 272 35.99 5.66 1.79
C GLY A 272 34.87 5.28 2.75
N SER A 273 33.89 6.16 2.96
CA SER A 273 32.67 5.88 3.72
C SER A 273 31.46 5.68 2.82
N ILE A 274 30.45 5.02 3.39
CA ILE A 274 29.17 4.76 2.75
C ILE A 274 28.09 5.52 3.53
N ALA A 275 27.31 6.37 2.87
CA ALA A 275 26.12 6.99 3.45
C ALA A 275 24.85 6.37 2.85
N VAL A 276 23.83 6.10 3.65
CA VAL A 276 22.54 5.54 3.18
C VAL A 276 21.41 6.51 3.51
N ALA A 277 20.66 6.93 2.49
CA ALA A 277 19.59 7.92 2.62
C ALA A 277 18.37 7.62 1.72
N THR A 278 17.25 8.24 2.07
CA THR A 278 15.98 8.21 1.32
C THR A 278 15.64 9.62 0.80
N PRO A 279 14.87 9.76 -0.31
CA PRO A 279 14.31 8.73 -1.18
C PRO A 279 15.27 8.15 -2.23
N THR A 280 14.87 7.02 -2.85
CA THR A 280 15.56 6.33 -3.95
C THR A 280 15.93 7.22 -5.14
N THR A 281 15.10 8.22 -5.43
CA THR A 281 15.38 9.18 -6.51
C THR A 281 15.87 10.49 -5.89
N PRO A 282 17.17 10.83 -6.01
CA PRO A 282 17.78 11.94 -5.29
C PRO A 282 17.55 13.28 -5.98
N VAL A 283 16.29 13.65 -6.18
CA VAL A 283 15.88 14.95 -6.74
C VAL A 283 15.30 15.89 -5.68
N GLN A 284 14.94 15.35 -4.52
CA GLN A 284 14.33 16.09 -3.43
C GLN A 284 14.61 15.42 -2.09
N GLY A 285 14.28 16.12 -1.00
CA GLY A 285 14.48 15.61 0.34
C GLY A 285 15.95 15.45 0.69
N LEU A 286 16.23 14.55 1.63
CA LEU A 286 17.58 14.36 2.16
C LEU A 286 18.54 13.81 1.10
N SER A 287 18.15 12.76 0.36
CA SER A 287 19.01 12.22 -0.70
C SER A 287 19.29 13.23 -1.81
N GLY A 288 18.34 14.11 -2.13
CA GLY A 288 18.57 15.23 -3.06
C GLY A 288 19.62 16.22 -2.55
N ARG A 289 19.54 16.64 -1.28
CA ARG A 289 20.55 17.51 -0.66
C ARG A 289 21.94 16.89 -0.64
N LEU A 290 22.04 15.60 -0.33
CA LEU A 290 23.32 14.88 -0.32
C LEU A 290 23.87 14.68 -1.74
N PHE A 291 23.00 14.45 -2.72
CA PHE A 291 23.38 14.34 -4.12
C PHE A 291 23.92 15.66 -4.68
N GLU A 292 23.31 16.80 -4.33
CA GLU A 292 23.80 18.13 -4.73
C GLU A 292 25.26 18.35 -4.28
N GLU A 293 25.61 17.94 -3.05
CA GLU A 293 26.98 18.05 -2.51
C GLU A 293 27.98 17.20 -3.30
N LEU A 294 27.58 16.01 -3.76
CA LEU A 294 28.44 15.10 -4.51
C LEU A 294 28.48 15.40 -6.02
N SER A 295 27.51 16.16 -6.54
CA SER A 295 27.27 16.27 -7.98
C SER A 295 28.47 16.76 -8.81
N ASP A 296 29.37 17.54 -8.18
CA ASP A 296 30.58 18.09 -8.78
C ASP A 296 31.86 17.29 -8.47
N ASP A 297 31.78 16.20 -7.69
CA ASP A 297 32.93 15.34 -7.35
C ASP A 297 33.04 14.14 -8.31
N PRO A 298 34.02 14.11 -9.22
CA PRO A 298 34.19 13.00 -10.17
C PRO A 298 34.65 11.69 -9.51
N GLU A 299 35.17 11.74 -8.28
CA GLU A 299 35.60 10.56 -7.52
C GLU A 299 34.47 10.01 -6.62
N ALA A 300 33.35 10.72 -6.51
CA ALA A 300 32.18 10.27 -5.78
C ALA A 300 31.30 9.33 -6.60
N MET A 301 30.58 8.45 -5.90
CA MET A 301 29.62 7.54 -6.49
C MET A 301 28.26 7.64 -5.79
N VAL A 302 27.20 7.67 -6.59
CA VAL A 302 25.81 7.62 -6.14
C VAL A 302 25.20 6.33 -6.67
N VAL A 303 24.78 5.47 -5.76
CA VAL A 303 24.12 4.19 -6.06
C VAL A 303 22.63 4.34 -5.77
N ARG A 304 21.79 4.09 -6.77
CA ARG A 304 20.34 4.02 -6.62
C ARG A 304 19.92 2.56 -6.59
N LEU A 305 19.32 2.14 -5.49
CA LEU A 305 18.78 0.79 -5.35
C LEU A 305 17.30 0.81 -5.74
N THR A 306 16.95 0.18 -6.86
CA THR A 306 15.62 0.29 -7.47
C THR A 306 14.94 -1.07 -7.61
N HIS A 307 13.62 -1.14 -7.35
CA HIS A 307 12.81 -2.34 -7.58
C HIS A 307 12.33 -2.48 -9.04
N GLY A 308 12.46 -1.43 -9.86
CA GLY A 308 12.08 -1.43 -11.28
C GLY A 308 12.87 -0.41 -12.11
N GLU A 309 12.30 0.03 -13.24
CA GLU A 309 12.95 0.99 -14.15
C GLU A 309 13.22 2.33 -13.46
N ALA A 310 14.48 2.77 -13.52
CA ALA A 310 14.92 4.02 -12.93
C ALA A 310 14.79 5.18 -13.95
N THR A 311 14.14 6.27 -13.57
CA THR A 311 14.17 7.49 -14.39
C THR A 311 15.63 7.98 -14.55
N PRO A 312 16.10 8.29 -15.78
CA PRO A 312 17.42 8.83 -16.00
C PRO A 312 17.63 10.13 -15.20
N MET A 313 18.82 10.29 -14.64
CA MET A 313 19.19 11.51 -13.92
C MET A 313 19.83 12.55 -14.85
N SER A 314 19.76 13.81 -14.42
CA SER A 314 20.45 14.91 -15.10
C SER A 314 21.98 14.71 -15.05
N ALA A 315 22.70 15.35 -15.96
CA ALA A 315 24.16 15.25 -16.02
C ALA A 315 24.81 15.73 -14.70
N SER A 316 25.65 14.89 -14.12
CA SER A 316 26.52 15.15 -12.96
C SER A 316 27.96 14.75 -13.30
N GLN A 317 28.93 15.27 -12.54
CA GLN A 317 30.33 14.83 -12.64
C GLN A 317 30.58 13.54 -11.85
N CYS A 318 29.85 13.33 -10.75
CA CYS A 318 29.91 12.07 -10.00
C CYS A 318 29.33 10.90 -10.80
N MET A 319 29.84 9.70 -10.52
CA MET A 319 29.31 8.47 -11.09
C MET A 319 27.95 8.14 -10.49
N VAL A 320 26.92 8.00 -11.32
CA VAL A 320 25.58 7.58 -10.89
C VAL A 320 25.28 6.22 -11.50
N GLN A 321 25.02 5.23 -10.65
CA GLN A 321 24.66 3.89 -11.08
C GLN A 321 23.33 3.48 -10.45
N SER A 322 22.42 2.96 -11.28
CA SER A 322 21.20 2.32 -10.79
C SER A 322 21.43 0.82 -10.78
N LEU A 323 21.26 0.21 -9.62
CA LEU A 323 21.43 -1.23 -9.40
C LEU A 323 20.07 -1.81 -9.02
N PRO A 324 19.62 -2.90 -9.68
CA PRO A 324 18.39 -3.56 -9.29
C PRO A 324 18.57 -4.14 -7.88
N TRP A 325 17.61 -3.86 -7.00
CA TRP A 325 17.55 -4.43 -5.67
C TRP A 325 16.27 -5.25 -5.53
N GLN A 326 16.18 -6.32 -6.32
CA GLN A 326 14.96 -7.13 -6.40
C GLN A 326 15.07 -8.34 -5.49
N ASN A 327 14.18 -8.43 -4.50
CA ASN A 327 14.09 -9.58 -3.60
C ASN A 327 12.84 -10.42 -3.89
N LEU A 328 12.76 -10.91 -5.13
CA LEU A 328 11.62 -11.64 -5.69
C LEU A 328 11.94 -13.15 -5.81
N PRO A 329 10.92 -14.02 -5.97
CA PRO A 329 11.16 -15.44 -6.12
C PRO A 329 11.79 -15.75 -7.49
N THR A 330 12.73 -16.68 -7.52
CA THR A 330 13.15 -17.30 -8.79
C THR A 330 12.16 -18.37 -9.21
N ARG A 331 12.25 -18.87 -10.45
CA ARG A 331 11.42 -20.00 -10.90
C ARG A 331 11.55 -21.24 -10.01
N ASP A 332 12.76 -21.52 -9.54
CA ASP A 332 13.02 -22.62 -8.62
C ASP A 332 12.37 -22.39 -7.25
N THR A 333 12.38 -21.13 -6.78
CA THR A 333 11.70 -20.74 -5.53
C THR A 333 10.19 -20.90 -5.67
N LEU A 334 9.62 -20.43 -6.78
CA LEU A 334 8.20 -20.57 -7.10
C LEU A 334 7.78 -22.05 -7.17
N SER A 335 8.55 -22.89 -7.88
CA SER A 335 8.30 -24.33 -7.92
C SER A 335 8.36 -24.96 -6.54
N THR A 336 9.40 -24.64 -5.76
CA THR A 336 9.59 -25.19 -4.40
C THR A 336 8.41 -24.86 -3.48
N VAL A 337 7.93 -23.61 -3.53
CA VAL A 337 6.79 -23.16 -2.73
C VAL A 337 5.49 -23.83 -3.18
N ILE A 338 5.22 -23.90 -4.49
CA ILE A 338 4.04 -24.59 -5.03
C ILE A 338 4.07 -26.08 -4.68
N ASP A 339 5.23 -26.73 -4.79
CA ASP A 339 5.38 -28.15 -4.48
C ASP A 339 5.20 -28.45 -2.98
N ALA A 340 5.70 -27.56 -2.11
CA ALA A 340 5.58 -27.70 -0.66
C ALA A 340 4.12 -27.60 -0.20
N PHE A 341 3.39 -26.59 -0.66
CA PHE A 341 1.99 -26.38 -0.27
C PHE A 341 1.00 -27.21 -1.09
N ASN A 342 1.38 -27.63 -2.29
CA ASN A 342 0.61 -28.46 -3.20
C ASN A 342 -0.86 -27.99 -3.35
N PRO A 343 -1.08 -26.70 -3.72
CA PRO A 343 -2.42 -26.12 -3.77
C PRO A 343 -3.27 -26.73 -4.88
N VAL A 344 -4.58 -26.50 -4.81
CA VAL A 344 -5.51 -26.78 -5.92
C VAL A 344 -5.36 -25.73 -7.01
N GLN A 345 -5.18 -24.48 -6.61
CA GLN A 345 -5.18 -23.33 -7.50
C GLN A 345 -4.01 -22.38 -7.21
N VAL A 346 -3.41 -21.83 -8.26
CA VAL A 346 -2.36 -20.81 -8.19
C VAL A 346 -2.76 -19.68 -9.11
N VAL A 347 -2.76 -18.45 -8.61
CA VAL A 347 -2.86 -17.24 -9.42
C VAL A 347 -1.48 -16.60 -9.44
N VAL A 348 -0.90 -16.50 -10.63
CA VAL A 348 0.37 -15.81 -10.84
C VAL A 348 0.06 -14.37 -11.21
N ALA A 349 0.44 -13.49 -10.31
CA ALA A 349 0.22 -12.06 -10.34
C ALA A 349 1.53 -11.35 -10.79
N ASP A 350 1.44 -10.09 -11.17
CA ASP A 350 2.54 -9.19 -11.59
C ASP A 350 3.31 -9.69 -12.83
N ARG A 351 2.56 -10.21 -13.81
CA ARG A 351 3.14 -10.64 -15.09
C ARG A 351 3.45 -9.43 -15.96
N ASN A 352 4.71 -9.31 -16.38
CA ASN A 352 5.02 -8.60 -17.62
C ASN A 352 4.46 -9.43 -18.78
N ALA A 353 3.50 -8.89 -19.54
CA ALA A 353 2.75 -9.54 -20.62
C ALA A 353 3.59 -10.19 -21.76
N THR A 354 4.92 -10.10 -21.68
CA THR A 354 5.86 -10.55 -22.72
C THR A 354 6.51 -11.90 -22.46
N ASP A 355 6.31 -12.56 -21.30
CA ASP A 355 7.00 -13.84 -21.01
C ASP A 355 6.09 -14.98 -20.52
N ASP A 356 5.86 -15.97 -21.40
CA ASP A 356 5.15 -17.22 -21.11
C ASP A 356 5.99 -18.22 -20.26
N ARG A 357 7.23 -17.88 -19.87
CA ARG A 357 8.20 -18.86 -19.35
C ARG A 357 8.28 -18.99 -17.84
N GLY A 358 7.67 -18.09 -17.06
CA GLY A 358 7.84 -18.02 -15.60
C GLY A 358 7.20 -19.17 -14.81
N VAL A 359 6.06 -19.69 -15.25
CA VAL A 359 5.28 -20.64 -14.44
C VAL A 359 5.87 -22.06 -14.51
N PRO A 360 6.15 -22.71 -13.37
CA PRO A 360 6.58 -24.10 -13.33
C PRO A 360 5.42 -25.04 -13.70
N ALA A 361 5.76 -26.17 -14.33
CA ALA A 361 4.79 -27.23 -14.53
C ALA A 361 4.41 -27.83 -13.17
N CYS A 362 3.17 -27.63 -12.74
CA CYS A 362 2.67 -28.10 -11.45
C CYS A 362 1.29 -28.77 -11.62
N ASP A 363 0.91 -29.59 -10.63
CA ASP A 363 -0.39 -30.25 -10.60
C ASP A 363 -1.47 -29.32 -10.02
N SER A 364 -1.58 -28.09 -10.50
CA SER A 364 -2.51 -27.07 -9.99
C SER A 364 -3.25 -26.37 -11.13
N PHE A 365 -4.42 -25.79 -10.85
CA PHE A 365 -5.05 -24.84 -11.77
C PHE A 365 -4.28 -23.52 -11.73
N VAL A 366 -3.50 -23.22 -12.77
CA VAL A 366 -2.69 -22.00 -12.83
C VAL A 366 -3.40 -20.93 -13.66
N TRP A 367 -3.72 -19.83 -13.00
CA TRP A 367 -4.22 -18.61 -13.63
C TRP A 367 -3.05 -17.66 -13.90
N CYS A 368 -2.88 -17.25 -15.15
CA CYS A 368 -1.93 -16.22 -15.58
C CYS A 368 -2.76 -15.05 -16.08
N ILE A 369 -3.12 -14.12 -15.20
CA ILE A 369 -4.03 -13.01 -15.51
C ILE A 369 -3.19 -11.77 -15.74
N ASP A 370 -3.32 -11.15 -16.91
CA ASP A 370 -2.60 -9.92 -17.29
C ASP A 370 -3.54 -8.73 -17.55
N ASP A 371 -4.86 -8.93 -17.49
CA ASP A 371 -5.89 -7.89 -17.69
C ASP A 371 -6.61 -7.47 -16.38
N ASP A 372 -7.58 -6.56 -16.51
CA ASP A 372 -8.44 -6.04 -15.44
C ASP A 372 -9.82 -6.73 -15.37
N LEU A 373 -10.00 -7.89 -16.01
CA LEU A 373 -11.27 -8.59 -15.98
C LEU A 373 -11.50 -9.28 -14.63
N VAL A 374 -12.77 -9.54 -14.31
CA VAL A 374 -13.17 -10.25 -13.09
C VAL A 374 -13.22 -11.74 -13.34
N TYR A 375 -12.40 -12.51 -12.62
CA TYR A 375 -12.32 -13.96 -12.71
C TYR A 375 -12.92 -14.63 -11.48
N THR A 376 -13.76 -15.65 -11.70
CA THR A 376 -14.29 -16.46 -10.61
C THR A 376 -13.27 -17.54 -10.27
N LEU A 377 -12.65 -17.44 -9.10
CA LEU A 377 -11.70 -18.45 -8.60
C LEU A 377 -12.45 -19.60 -7.92
N PHE A 378 -13.55 -19.32 -7.21
CA PHE A 378 -14.37 -20.32 -6.53
C PHE A 378 -15.86 -20.05 -6.77
N ASP A 379 -16.60 -21.05 -7.25
CA ASP A 379 -18.00 -20.90 -7.71
C ASP A 379 -19.07 -21.18 -6.64
N GLY A 380 -18.65 -21.51 -5.41
CA GLY A 380 -19.54 -21.96 -4.32
C GLY A 380 -19.53 -23.46 -4.07
N ALA A 381 -19.05 -24.24 -5.03
CA ALA A 381 -18.88 -25.67 -4.86
C ALA A 381 -17.40 -26.08 -4.97
N ARG A 382 -16.65 -25.45 -5.87
CA ARG A 382 -15.31 -25.88 -6.25
C ARG A 382 -14.45 -24.74 -6.78
N TRP A 383 -13.13 -24.95 -6.70
CA TRP A 383 -12.14 -24.14 -7.41
C TRP A 383 -12.34 -24.26 -8.92
N VAL A 384 -12.35 -23.14 -9.62
CA VAL A 384 -12.65 -23.05 -11.05
C VAL A 384 -11.34 -23.17 -11.83
N ALA A 385 -11.32 -24.07 -12.82
CA ALA A 385 -10.18 -24.20 -13.70
C ALA A 385 -10.19 -23.08 -14.75
N PRO A 386 -9.03 -22.50 -15.11
CA PRO A 386 -8.89 -21.65 -16.29
C PRO A 386 -9.37 -22.36 -17.55
N ALA A 387 -9.84 -21.60 -18.54
CA ALA A 387 -10.41 -22.15 -19.79
C ALA A 387 -9.36 -22.88 -20.64
N GLU A 388 -8.09 -22.55 -20.44
CA GLU A 388 -6.92 -23.05 -21.15
C GLU A 388 -6.47 -24.42 -20.63
N VAL A 389 -6.93 -24.83 -19.44
CA VAL A 389 -6.57 -26.11 -18.83
C VAL A 389 -7.22 -27.26 -19.61
N ASP A 390 -6.40 -28.24 -20.01
CA ASP A 390 -6.90 -29.40 -20.73
C ASP A 390 -7.73 -30.34 -19.82
N PRO A 391 -8.71 -31.07 -20.37
CA PRO A 391 -9.58 -31.94 -19.58
C PRO A 391 -8.87 -33.06 -18.80
N ASP A 392 -7.73 -33.55 -19.28
CA ASP A 392 -6.98 -34.62 -18.60
C ASP A 392 -6.28 -34.06 -17.36
N THR A 393 -5.68 -32.88 -17.48
CA THR A 393 -5.13 -32.11 -16.34
C THR A 393 -6.24 -31.76 -15.35
N GLU A 394 -7.39 -31.28 -15.80
CA GLU A 394 -8.53 -31.03 -14.92
C GLU A 394 -8.94 -32.31 -14.18
N HIS A 395 -9.15 -33.42 -14.89
CA HIS A 395 -9.55 -34.67 -14.26
C HIS A 395 -8.55 -35.16 -13.20
N ARG A 396 -7.25 -35.07 -13.50
CA ARG A 396 -6.16 -35.43 -12.58
C ARG A 396 -6.21 -34.60 -11.30
N ILE A 397 -6.30 -33.27 -11.42
CA ILE A 397 -6.36 -32.35 -10.26
C ILE A 397 -7.63 -32.63 -9.44
N ARG A 398 -8.78 -32.79 -10.10
CA ARG A 398 -10.06 -33.07 -9.43
C ARG A 398 -10.06 -34.37 -8.63
N ASN A 399 -9.43 -35.43 -9.17
CA ASN A 399 -9.31 -36.71 -8.47
C ASN A 399 -8.44 -36.58 -7.22
N ARG A 400 -7.34 -35.82 -7.25
CA ARG A 400 -6.49 -35.56 -6.08
C ARG A 400 -7.24 -34.86 -4.95
N VAL A 401 -8.08 -33.89 -5.29
CA VAL A 401 -8.75 -33.00 -4.32
C VAL A 401 -9.96 -33.64 -3.66
N SER A 402 -10.56 -34.66 -4.28
CA SER A 402 -11.73 -35.36 -3.73
C SER A 402 -11.41 -36.11 -2.41
N ASP A 403 -10.14 -36.35 -2.12
CA ASP A 403 -9.66 -37.06 -0.93
C ASP A 403 -9.40 -36.14 0.29
N ARG A 404 -9.51 -34.80 0.18
CA ARG A 404 -9.07 -33.84 1.22
C ARG A 404 -10.14 -33.32 2.21
N TYR A 405 -11.44 -33.44 1.95
CA TYR A 405 -12.46 -32.62 2.63
C TYR A 405 -13.21 -33.26 3.83
N GLU A 406 -12.54 -33.84 4.83
CA GLU A 406 -13.25 -34.43 5.98
C GLU A 406 -12.91 -33.89 7.39
N GLU A 407 -11.86 -33.08 7.63
CA GLU A 407 -11.57 -32.59 9.00
C GLU A 407 -11.31 -31.06 9.11
N PRO A 408 -11.80 -30.39 10.17
CA PRO A 408 -11.44 -29.00 10.49
C PRO A 408 -9.96 -28.89 10.88
N LEU A 409 -9.22 -27.96 10.27
CA LEU A 409 -7.78 -27.74 10.49
C LEU A 409 -7.43 -26.95 11.77
N LEU A 410 -8.36 -26.82 12.72
CA LEU A 410 -8.06 -26.13 13.98
C LEU A 410 -7.19 -27.03 14.87
N SER A 411 -5.86 -26.89 14.75
CA SER A 411 -5.11 -26.68 15.97
C SER A 411 -5.58 -25.34 16.54
N GLU A 412 -5.88 -25.28 17.85
CA GLU A 412 -6.18 -24.03 18.58
C GLU A 412 -4.98 -23.03 18.58
N HIS A 413 -3.96 -23.31 17.77
CA HIS A 413 -2.73 -22.60 17.57
C HIS A 413 -2.61 -22.46 16.05
N GLY A 414 -2.75 -21.25 15.52
CA GLY A 414 -2.48 -20.95 14.10
C GLY A 414 -1.03 -21.30 13.71
N PRO A 415 -0.56 -20.90 12.51
CA PRO A 415 0.83 -21.19 12.14
C PRO A 415 1.75 -20.65 13.24
N SER A 416 2.58 -21.52 13.82
CA SER A 416 3.39 -21.22 15.02
C SER A 416 4.59 -20.31 14.72
N ILE A 417 4.51 -19.50 13.67
CA ILE A 417 5.59 -18.63 13.20
C ILE A 417 5.34 -17.23 13.74
N PRO A 418 6.08 -16.80 14.76
CA PRO A 418 5.94 -15.46 15.29
C PRO A 418 6.39 -14.43 14.23
N LEU A 419 5.43 -13.63 13.78
CA LEU A 419 5.60 -12.55 12.80
C LEU A 419 6.67 -11.51 13.17
N SER A 420 6.94 -11.36 14.48
CA SER A 420 7.76 -10.30 15.05
C SER A 420 9.14 -10.75 15.52
N GLN A 421 9.56 -11.98 15.25
CA GLN A 421 10.92 -12.43 15.61
C GLN A 421 11.95 -11.88 14.63
N TYR A 422 12.30 -10.61 14.80
CA TYR A 422 13.56 -10.10 14.31
C TYR A 422 14.70 -10.98 14.83
N SER A 423 15.53 -11.46 13.91
CA SER A 423 16.82 -12.05 14.21
C SER A 423 17.92 -11.16 13.67
N GLU A 424 19.10 -11.21 14.29
CA GLU A 424 20.26 -10.51 13.74
C GLU A 424 20.53 -10.99 12.31
N GLN A 425 20.78 -10.05 11.39
CA GLN A 425 20.98 -10.41 9.98
C GLN A 425 22.14 -11.37 9.80
N ASP A 426 21.85 -12.52 9.20
CA ASP A 426 22.82 -13.52 8.79
C ASP A 426 23.04 -13.38 7.28
N LEU A 427 24.26 -13.00 6.87
CA LEU A 427 24.62 -12.78 5.47
C LEU A 427 24.28 -14.00 4.59
N VAL A 428 24.47 -15.22 5.10
CA VAL A 428 24.17 -16.44 4.34
C VAL A 428 22.66 -16.65 4.24
N ALA A 429 21.92 -16.41 5.32
CA ALA A 429 20.46 -16.55 5.34
C ALA A 429 19.74 -15.48 4.49
N GLU A 430 20.37 -14.32 4.29
CA GLU A 430 19.92 -13.22 3.43
C GLU A 430 20.34 -13.45 1.95
N GLY A 431 21.18 -14.46 1.69
CA GLY A 431 21.62 -14.84 0.34
C GLY A 431 22.83 -14.06 -0.19
N ILE A 432 23.65 -13.49 0.70
CA ILE A 432 24.89 -12.80 0.34
C ILE A 432 26.08 -13.77 0.32
N ASP A 433 26.77 -13.83 -0.81
CA ASP A 433 28.06 -14.53 -0.92
C ASP A 433 29.21 -13.62 -0.46
N ALA A 434 29.43 -13.58 0.84
CA ALA A 434 30.46 -12.76 1.45
C ALA A 434 31.88 -13.20 1.06
N GLU A 435 32.10 -14.47 0.72
CA GLU A 435 33.40 -14.97 0.27
C GLU A 435 33.71 -14.41 -1.12
N ALA A 436 32.77 -14.50 -2.06
CA ALA A 436 32.92 -13.94 -3.40
C ALA A 436 33.18 -12.42 -3.40
N ILE A 437 32.47 -11.68 -2.54
CA ILE A 437 32.68 -10.23 -2.37
C ILE A 437 34.12 -9.95 -1.89
N ASN A 438 34.60 -10.70 -0.88
CA ASN A 438 35.93 -10.51 -0.34
C ASN A 438 37.04 -10.87 -1.36
N GLU A 439 36.84 -11.91 -2.18
CA GLU A 439 37.77 -12.27 -3.25
C GLU A 439 37.84 -11.18 -4.32
N GLN A 440 36.69 -10.66 -4.79
CA GLN A 440 36.64 -9.59 -5.78
C GLN A 440 37.28 -8.29 -5.29
N ILE A 441 37.11 -7.97 -4.00
CA ILE A 441 37.74 -6.79 -3.38
C ILE A 441 39.27 -6.94 -3.34
N GLN A 442 39.79 -8.16 -3.19
CA GLN A 442 41.23 -8.43 -3.13
C GLN A 442 41.87 -8.49 -4.52
N ASP A 443 41.11 -8.83 -5.57
CA ASP A 443 41.57 -8.97 -6.96
C ASP A 443 40.85 -8.00 -7.93
N PRO A 444 41.46 -6.86 -8.35
CA PRO A 444 40.77 -5.86 -9.17
C PRO A 444 40.48 -6.31 -10.63
N PRO A 445 39.25 -6.13 -11.16
CA PRO A 445 38.89 -6.52 -12.53
C PRO A 445 39.28 -5.48 -13.61
N THR A 446 39.52 -5.98 -14.83
CA THR A 446 39.96 -5.20 -16.01
C THR A 446 38.76 -4.63 -16.80
N GLN A 447 38.75 -3.33 -17.06
CA GLN A 447 37.64 -2.55 -17.65
C GLN A 447 37.19 -3.02 -19.06
N SER A 448 35.89 -2.96 -19.34
CA SER A 448 35.32 -2.95 -20.70
C SER A 448 34.08 -2.03 -20.77
N GLU A 449 33.94 -1.39 -21.93
CA GLU A 449 33.29 -0.11 -22.22
C GLU A 449 31.74 -0.17 -22.34
N THR A 450 31.07 0.95 -22.04
CA THR A 450 29.64 1.20 -22.33
C THR A 450 29.48 2.36 -23.33
N PRO A 451 28.53 2.32 -24.30
CA PRO A 451 28.30 3.42 -25.26
C PRO A 451 27.22 4.43 -24.80
N GLU A 452 27.46 5.71 -25.11
CA GLU A 452 26.64 6.90 -24.79
C GLU A 452 25.35 7.04 -25.65
N GLN A 453 24.29 7.61 -25.05
CA GLN A 453 23.14 8.20 -25.76
C GLN A 453 22.90 9.65 -25.28
N THR A 454 22.69 10.55 -26.24
CA THR A 454 22.64 12.02 -26.10
C THR A 454 21.21 12.55 -25.92
N ALA A 455 21.00 13.54 -25.04
CA ALA A 455 19.77 14.35 -24.99
C ALA A 455 20.09 15.86 -24.92
N THR A 456 19.25 16.68 -25.58
CA THR A 456 19.38 18.14 -25.71
C THR A 456 18.24 18.86 -24.95
N PRO A 457 18.46 20.01 -24.28
CA PRO A 457 17.50 20.63 -23.35
C PRO A 457 16.71 21.82 -23.92
N MET A 458 15.57 22.17 -23.28
CA MET A 458 14.87 23.45 -23.45
C MET A 458 14.32 24.01 -22.12
N ALA A 459 14.34 25.34 -22.00
CA ALA A 459 14.13 26.17 -20.82
C ALA A 459 12.80 26.98 -20.87
N PRO A 460 12.38 27.70 -19.79
CA PRO A 460 10.99 28.04 -19.44
C PRO A 460 10.60 29.52 -19.67
N PRO A 461 9.37 29.96 -19.29
CA PRO A 461 9.14 31.36 -18.93
C PRO A 461 8.32 31.61 -17.64
N VAL A 462 8.24 32.91 -17.32
CA VAL A 462 8.15 33.58 -16.02
C VAL A 462 6.79 34.26 -15.75
N VAL A 463 6.55 34.46 -14.44
CA VAL A 463 5.54 35.20 -13.64
C VAL A 463 5.08 36.59 -14.14
N SER A 464 3.86 37.02 -13.76
CA SER A 464 3.54 38.38 -13.24
C SER A 464 2.13 38.51 -12.64
N ASP A 465 1.89 39.63 -11.96
CA ASP A 465 1.28 39.82 -10.63
C ASP A 465 0.12 40.85 -10.63
N THR A 466 -0.33 41.28 -9.44
CA THR A 466 -1.01 42.54 -9.02
C THR A 466 -2.54 42.61 -8.69
N THR A 467 -2.85 42.61 -7.37
CA THR A 467 -3.51 43.66 -6.50
C THR A 467 -4.91 44.26 -6.83
N ALA A 468 -5.76 44.78 -5.91
CA ALA A 468 -5.94 44.80 -4.44
C ALA A 468 -7.21 45.64 -4.05
N GLU A 469 -7.58 45.62 -2.74
CA GLU A 469 -8.30 46.64 -1.93
C GLU A 469 -9.85 46.81 -2.06
N SER A 470 -10.67 47.13 -1.04
CA SER A 470 -10.50 47.53 0.38
C SER A 470 -11.86 47.66 1.14
N SER A 471 -11.85 47.47 2.48
CA SER A 471 -12.48 48.33 3.55
C SER A 471 -14.03 48.44 3.70
N ALA A 472 -14.70 48.58 4.87
CA ALA A 472 -14.41 48.62 6.32
C ALA A 472 -15.75 48.65 7.16
N THR A 473 -15.68 48.24 8.46
CA THR A 473 -16.39 48.73 9.71
C THR A 473 -17.94 48.88 9.79
N ASP A 474 -18.69 48.82 10.92
CA ASP A 474 -18.47 48.79 12.40
C ASP A 474 -19.78 48.38 13.13
N GLY A 475 -19.67 47.91 14.39
CA GLY A 475 -20.51 48.32 15.54
C GLY A 475 -21.89 47.69 15.84
N GLY A 476 -22.06 47.17 17.07
CA GLY A 476 -23.26 47.48 17.88
C GLY A 476 -23.97 46.34 18.63
N THR A 477 -23.86 46.34 19.95
CA THR A 477 -24.39 45.44 21.00
C THR A 477 -25.92 45.51 21.24
N THR A 478 -26.54 44.42 21.76
CA THR A 478 -27.20 44.36 23.11
C THR A 478 -27.92 43.02 23.41
N SER A 479 -28.03 42.73 24.71
CA SER A 479 -28.39 41.46 25.38
C SER A 479 -29.88 41.22 25.61
N ILE A 480 -30.32 39.95 25.65
CA ILE A 480 -31.40 39.38 26.51
C ILE A 480 -31.10 37.86 26.59
N GLY A 481 -30.97 37.13 27.71
CA GLY A 481 -31.65 37.14 29.00
C GLY A 481 -32.60 35.94 29.11
N VAL A 482 -32.11 34.70 29.28
CA VAL A 482 -32.94 33.49 29.49
C VAL A 482 -32.43 32.64 30.66
N SER A 483 -33.36 32.16 31.48
CA SER A 483 -33.19 31.58 32.81
C SER A 483 -32.44 30.23 32.84
N LEU A 484 -31.37 30.17 33.65
CA LEU A 484 -30.49 29.01 33.89
C LEU A 484 -31.19 27.76 34.46
N ALA A 485 -32.36 27.91 35.08
CA ALA A 485 -33.07 26.80 35.71
C ALA A 485 -33.76 25.87 34.68
N ALA A 486 -34.20 26.41 33.53
CA ALA A 486 -34.84 25.62 32.48
C ALA A 486 -33.83 24.83 31.62
N LEU A 487 -32.58 25.32 31.53
CA LEU A 487 -31.47 24.63 30.87
C LEU A 487 -31.01 23.39 31.66
N ASN A 488 -31.10 23.42 32.99
CA ASN A 488 -30.61 22.34 33.85
C ASN A 488 -31.56 21.12 33.88
N ASP A 489 -32.87 21.34 33.83
CA ASP A 489 -33.86 20.24 33.74
C ASP A 489 -33.86 19.58 32.36
N GLN A 490 -33.60 20.35 31.29
CA GLN A 490 -33.37 19.79 29.94
C GLN A 490 -32.07 18.99 29.88
N LEU A 491 -30.99 19.45 30.50
CA LEU A 491 -29.71 18.72 30.58
C LEU A 491 -29.83 17.40 31.36
N THR A 492 -30.71 17.32 32.36
CA THR A 492 -30.91 16.10 33.15
C THR A 492 -31.76 15.08 32.39
N THR A 493 -32.76 15.53 31.62
CA THR A 493 -33.57 14.68 30.72
C THR A 493 -32.77 14.19 29.51
N VAL A 494 -31.89 15.03 28.97
CA VAL A 494 -30.92 14.65 27.92
C VAL A 494 -29.89 13.67 28.50
N ARG A 495 -29.39 13.87 29.72
CA ARG A 495 -28.50 12.91 30.40
C ARG A 495 -29.15 11.55 30.66
N SER A 496 -30.44 11.48 31.00
CA SER A 496 -31.12 10.19 31.19
C SER A 496 -31.46 9.46 29.87
N MET A 497 -31.44 10.15 28.73
CA MET A 497 -31.47 9.51 27.40
C MET A 497 -30.06 9.08 26.94
N ILE A 498 -29.00 9.62 27.55
CA ILE A 498 -27.58 9.33 27.30
C ILE A 498 -27.02 8.33 28.34
N ASP A 499 -27.87 7.47 28.93
CA ASP A 499 -27.39 6.19 29.49
C ASP A 499 -27.20 5.13 28.37
N GLY A 500 -27.53 5.48 27.13
CA GLY A 500 -27.09 4.75 25.94
C GLY A 500 -25.63 5.05 25.63
N ARG A 501 -24.80 4.02 25.47
CA ARG A 501 -23.45 4.17 24.93
C ARG A 501 -23.57 4.76 23.54
N THR A 502 -23.01 5.94 23.34
CA THR A 502 -22.93 6.55 22.00
C THR A 502 -21.72 5.94 21.30
N HIS A 503 -21.95 5.32 20.14
CA HIS A 503 -20.90 4.75 19.31
C HIS A 503 -20.71 5.64 18.07
N ARG A 504 -19.46 5.91 17.70
CA ARG A 504 -19.16 6.60 16.44
C ARG A 504 -19.25 5.59 15.31
N ALA A 505 -19.87 5.98 14.20
CA ALA A 505 -19.91 5.19 12.98
C ALA A 505 -19.69 6.08 11.76
N SER A 506 -18.93 5.59 10.79
CA SER A 506 -18.95 6.17 9.44
C SER A 506 -20.17 5.66 8.69
N VAL A 507 -20.66 6.50 7.78
CA VAL A 507 -21.74 6.15 6.87
C VAL A 507 -21.09 5.84 5.53
N VAL A 508 -21.26 4.60 5.07
CA VAL A 508 -20.90 4.18 3.71
C VAL A 508 -22.18 4.23 2.88
N ASP A 509 -22.19 5.03 1.82
CA ASP A 509 -23.27 4.96 0.84
C ASP A 509 -23.03 3.72 -0.03
N ALA A 510 -23.94 2.75 0.06
CA ALA A 510 -23.85 1.51 -0.71
C ALA A 510 -24.72 1.57 -1.98
N GLY A 511 -25.18 2.75 -2.37
CA GLY A 511 -26.07 2.96 -3.50
C GLY A 511 -27.53 2.54 -3.21
N ASP A 512 -28.43 2.89 -4.13
CA ASP A 512 -29.86 2.56 -4.10
C ASP A 512 -30.59 2.95 -2.80
N GLY A 513 -30.11 4.02 -2.13
CA GLY A 513 -30.69 4.51 -0.87
C GLY A 513 -30.39 3.62 0.33
N VAL A 514 -29.40 2.72 0.22
CA VAL A 514 -28.90 1.89 1.31
C VAL A 514 -27.62 2.49 1.87
N TYR A 515 -27.60 2.68 3.19
CA TYR A 515 -26.45 3.18 3.92
C TYR A 515 -25.96 2.09 4.89
N LEU A 516 -24.67 1.77 4.84
CA LEU A 516 -24.01 0.90 5.82
C LEU A 516 -23.37 1.78 6.90
N PHE A 517 -23.40 1.30 8.14
CA PHE A 517 -22.78 1.99 9.27
C PHE A 517 -21.61 1.17 9.78
N ARG A 518 -20.39 1.66 9.58
CA ARG A 518 -19.18 1.03 10.13
C ARG A 518 -18.91 1.65 11.49
N VAL A 519 -19.20 0.89 12.55
CA VAL A 519 -19.07 1.33 13.95
C VAL A 519 -17.63 1.18 14.41
N GLN A 520 -16.98 2.27 14.83
CA GLN A 520 -15.54 2.29 15.19
C GLN A 520 -15.22 1.51 16.49
N ASP A 521 -16.20 1.39 17.39
CA ASP A 521 -16.11 0.61 18.64
C ASP A 521 -17.43 -0.14 18.88
N PRO A 522 -17.73 -1.23 18.15
CA PRO A 522 -19.01 -1.89 18.31
C PRO A 522 -19.15 -2.48 19.72
N PRO A 523 -20.35 -2.45 20.33
CA PRO A 523 -20.61 -3.24 21.53
C PRO A 523 -20.37 -4.73 21.23
N ALA A 524 -20.13 -5.53 22.27
CA ALA A 524 -19.62 -6.90 22.19
C ALA A 524 -20.38 -7.89 21.28
N ALA A 525 -21.58 -7.55 20.79
CA ALA A 525 -22.14 -8.10 19.56
C ALA A 525 -23.30 -7.21 19.07
N PHE A 526 -23.33 -6.91 17.77
CA PHE A 526 -24.60 -6.71 17.08
C PHE A 526 -25.11 -8.08 16.61
N GLU A 527 -26.39 -8.38 16.84
CA GLU A 527 -27.00 -9.59 16.29
C GLU A 527 -27.46 -9.35 14.85
N HIS A 528 -27.35 -10.36 13.99
CA HIS A 528 -27.91 -10.27 12.64
C HIS A 528 -29.43 -10.01 12.71
N GLY A 529 -29.90 -8.99 12.00
CA GLY A 529 -31.30 -8.54 12.05
C GLY A 529 -31.64 -7.65 13.23
N GLN A 530 -30.67 -7.26 14.07
CA GLN A 530 -30.88 -6.27 15.12
C GLN A 530 -31.18 -4.89 14.53
N GLU A 531 -32.34 -4.33 14.87
CA GLU A 531 -32.66 -2.95 14.53
C GLU A 531 -31.96 -1.97 15.49
N VAL A 532 -31.28 -0.97 14.93
CA VAL A 532 -30.64 0.11 15.68
C VAL A 532 -31.30 1.44 15.34
N SER A 533 -31.57 2.26 16.35
CA SER A 533 -32.11 3.62 16.15
C SER A 533 -30.97 4.61 16.01
N LEU A 534 -30.95 5.34 14.90
CA LEU A 534 -29.96 6.36 14.61
C LEU A 534 -30.48 7.74 14.99
N LEU A 535 -29.71 8.47 15.81
CA LEU A 535 -29.98 9.87 16.09
C LEU A 535 -29.11 10.74 15.18
N VAL A 536 -29.67 11.18 14.06
CA VAL A 536 -28.99 12.11 13.15
C VAL A 536 -29.11 13.53 13.72
N ALA A 537 -27.99 14.13 14.11
CA ALA A 537 -27.98 15.52 14.52
C ALA A 537 -28.31 16.39 13.30
N ALA A 538 -29.37 17.20 13.38
CA ALA A 538 -29.70 18.13 12.31
C ALA A 538 -28.63 19.22 12.23
N ASP A 539 -28.00 19.37 11.06
CA ASP A 539 -27.12 20.49 10.75
C ASP A 539 -27.87 21.81 10.97
N LYS A 540 -27.46 22.57 11.98
CA LYS A 540 -28.08 23.86 12.30
C LYS A 540 -27.79 24.95 11.25
N GLU A 541 -26.92 24.70 10.28
CA GLU A 541 -26.53 25.69 9.28
C GLU A 541 -27.52 25.85 8.12
N HIS A 542 -28.30 24.81 7.77
CA HIS A 542 -29.22 24.91 6.62
C HIS A 542 -30.56 25.60 6.93
N GLY A 543 -30.99 25.64 8.20
CA GLY A 543 -32.26 26.27 8.61
C GLY A 543 -32.23 27.81 8.69
N LEU A 544 -31.05 28.41 8.87
CA LEU A 544 -30.90 29.86 8.97
C LEU A 544 -30.90 30.54 7.59
N ASN A 545 -30.31 29.90 6.58
CA ASN A 545 -30.25 30.43 5.21
C ASN A 545 -31.60 30.41 4.49
N GLN A 546 -32.46 29.40 4.74
CA GLN A 546 -33.80 29.38 4.15
C GLN A 546 -34.71 30.46 4.75
N ARG A 547 -34.68 30.68 6.07
CA ARG A 547 -35.47 31.77 6.70
C ARG A 547 -35.03 33.16 6.26
N GLN A 548 -33.73 33.39 6.07
CA GLN A 548 -33.23 34.67 5.54
C GLN A 548 -33.60 34.89 4.07
N LYS A 549 -33.65 33.83 3.24
CA LYS A 549 -34.16 33.92 1.86
C LYS A 549 -35.67 34.21 1.81
N SER A 550 -36.47 33.56 2.67
CA SER A 550 -37.92 33.80 2.73
C SER A 550 -38.26 35.20 3.24
N GLN A 551 -37.49 35.76 4.17
CA GLN A 551 -37.67 37.15 4.62
C GLN A 551 -37.30 38.17 3.54
N ARG A 552 -36.22 37.94 2.77
CA ARG A 552 -35.84 38.84 1.65
C ARG A 552 -36.83 38.81 0.48
N GLN A 553 -37.45 37.66 0.19
CA GLN A 553 -38.49 37.59 -0.84
C GLN A 553 -39.78 38.34 -0.44
N ALA A 554 -40.17 38.29 0.84
CA ALA A 554 -41.35 39.02 1.33
C ALA A 554 -41.18 40.55 1.32
N GLU A 555 -39.96 41.07 1.48
CA GLU A 555 -39.68 42.52 1.39
C GLU A 555 -39.62 43.05 -0.05
N THR A 556 -39.35 42.16 -1.03
CA THR A 556 -39.24 42.57 -2.45
C THR A 556 -40.62 42.65 -3.13
N GLU A 557 -41.63 41.92 -2.66
CA GLU A 557 -42.99 41.96 -3.22
C GLU A 557 -43.83 43.17 -2.75
N HIS A 558 -43.34 43.98 -1.80
CA HIS A 558 -44.09 45.13 -1.27
C HIS A 558 -43.66 46.51 -1.84
N THR A 559 -42.78 46.55 -2.84
CA THR A 559 -42.30 47.81 -3.47
C THR A 559 -42.57 47.94 -4.97
N ALA A 560 -43.29 47.00 -5.59
CA ALA A 560 -43.57 47.03 -7.03
C ALA A 560 -45.07 47.16 -7.36
N GLU A 561 -45.75 48.19 -6.84
CA GLU A 561 -47.01 48.69 -7.39
C GLU A 561 -46.93 50.21 -7.51
N GLY A 562 -46.78 50.72 -8.73
CA GLY A 562 -46.92 52.15 -9.02
C GLY A 562 -45.99 52.64 -10.12
N ASP A 563 -46.32 52.34 -11.38
CA ASP A 563 -46.60 53.35 -12.41
C ASP A 563 -46.43 52.76 -13.81
N ASN A 564 -47.56 52.75 -14.54
CA ASN A 564 -47.64 52.71 -15.99
C ASN A 564 -47.81 54.18 -16.43
N PRO A 565 -47.35 54.62 -17.61
CA PRO A 565 -48.17 54.34 -18.80
C PRO A 565 -47.46 54.34 -20.18
N GLU A 566 -48.27 53.97 -21.19
CA GLU A 566 -48.26 54.38 -22.62
C GLU A 566 -47.19 53.74 -23.55
N THR A 567 -47.57 52.72 -24.34
CA THR A 567 -48.15 52.75 -25.72
C THR A 567 -47.23 53.36 -26.78
N ASP A 568 -46.73 52.53 -27.72
CA ASP A 568 -47.17 52.63 -29.12
C ASP A 568 -46.67 51.47 -30.01
N SER A 569 -47.61 50.95 -30.81
CA SER A 569 -47.51 50.40 -32.19
C SER A 569 -46.41 49.39 -32.60
N GLU A 570 -46.84 48.14 -32.76
CA GLU A 570 -46.82 47.27 -33.99
C GLU A 570 -46.06 47.72 -35.27
N PRO A 571 -45.81 46.82 -36.26
CA PRO A 571 -45.49 45.38 -36.19
C PRO A 571 -44.44 44.99 -37.28
N SER A 572 -44.43 43.70 -37.66
CA SER A 572 -43.82 43.09 -38.86
C SER A 572 -42.37 42.62 -38.70
N ASP A 573 -41.93 41.46 -39.18
CA ASP A 573 -42.52 40.28 -39.80
C ASP A 573 -41.34 39.30 -40.03
N VAL A 574 -41.60 37.98 -40.12
CA VAL A 574 -41.05 37.05 -41.15
C VAL A 574 -39.51 36.93 -41.20
N SER A 575 -38.82 35.81 -40.97
CA SER A 575 -39.00 34.43 -41.45
C SER A 575 -37.68 33.69 -41.15
N THR A 576 -37.72 32.51 -40.51
CA THR A 576 -37.51 31.15 -41.08
C THR A 576 -36.12 30.76 -41.59
N GLU A 577 -35.74 29.56 -41.15
CA GLU A 577 -34.96 28.47 -41.79
C GLU A 577 -33.46 28.69 -42.02
N ALA A 578 -32.56 27.93 -41.39
CA ALA A 578 -32.36 26.48 -41.38
C ALA A 578 -31.86 25.90 -42.72
N VAL A 579 -30.57 25.53 -42.74
CA VAL A 579 -30.06 24.19 -43.11
C VAL A 579 -28.92 23.87 -42.15
#